data_AF-Q92JB8-F1
#
_entry.id   AF-Q92JB8-F1
#
_cell.length_a   1.000
_cell.length_b   1.000
_cell.length_c   1.000
_cell.angle_alpha   90.00
_cell.angle_beta   90.00
_cell.angle_gamma   90.00
#
_symmetry.space_group_name_H-M   'P 1'
#
loop_
_entity.id
_entity.type
_entity.pdbx_description
1 polymer ?
#
loop_
_entity_poly.entity_id
_entity_poly.type
_entity_poly.pdbx_seq_one_letter_code
_entity_poly.pdbx_strand_id
1 'polypeptide(L)'
;MHQPYNLQVLALFLQKYKEISHIACFDTSFHFTNPPITKVFGLPKKYYDKGIIRYGFQGLSYKYVSSHFNEMTKEDLPTKRLL
;
A
#
# COMPACT_ATOMS: atom_id res chain seq x y z
N MET A 1 -11.82 9.18 -7.23
CA MET A 1 -11.62 7.79 -7.72
C MET A 1 -10.29 7.75 -8.48
N HIS A 2 -9.30 6.96 -8.03
CA HIS A 2 -7.88 7.10 -8.44
C HIS A 2 -7.42 6.11 -9.53
N GLN A 3 -7.84 4.84 -9.45
CA GLN A 3 -7.33 3.77 -10.32
C GLN A 3 -7.61 3.98 -11.82
N PRO A 4 -8.81 4.44 -12.25
CA PRO A 4 -9.08 4.61 -13.67
C PRO A 4 -8.11 5.59 -14.36
N TYR A 5 -7.73 6.67 -13.69
CA TYR A 5 -6.77 7.64 -14.22
C TYR A 5 -5.37 7.04 -14.36
N ASN A 6 -4.91 6.31 -13.33
CA ASN A 6 -3.61 5.64 -13.37
C ASN A 6 -3.53 4.61 -14.52
N LEU A 7 -4.60 3.86 -14.77
CA LEU A 7 -4.67 2.90 -15.87
C LEU A 7 -4.68 3.59 -17.25
N GLN A 8 -5.35 4.73 -17.38
CA GLN A 8 -5.32 5.53 -18.62
C GLN A 8 -3.90 6.02 -18.92
N VAL A 9 -3.20 6.55 -17.92
CA VAL A 9 -1.81 6.98 -18.06
C VAL A 9 -0.92 5.79 -18.45
N LEU A 10 -1.04 4.65 -17.76
CA LEU A 10 -0.29 3.44 -18.10
C LEU A 10 -0.55 2.99 -19.55
N ALA A 11 -1.81 2.99 -20.01
CA ALA A 11 -2.16 2.61 -21.37
C ALA A 11 -1.47 3.50 -22.43
N LEU A 12 -1.43 4.82 -22.21
CA LEU A 12 -0.74 5.77 -23.09
C LEU A 12 0.77 5.53 -23.11
N PHE A 13 1.36 5.27 -21.94
CA PHE A 13 2.80 5.01 -21.83
C PHE A 13 3.21 3.69 -22.46
N LEU A 14 2.39 2.63 -22.33
CA LEU A 14 2.62 1.35 -23.00
C LEU A 14 2.57 1.49 -24.53
N GLN A 15 1.74 2.37 -25.08
CA GLN A 15 1.72 2.63 -26.51
C GLN A 15 2.96 3.37 -27.00
N LYS A 16 3.41 4.38 -26.24
CA LYS A 16 4.50 5.28 -26.62
C LYS A 16 5.89 4.68 -26.35
N TYR A 17 6.06 3.94 -25.26
CA TYR A 17 7.35 3.47 -24.75
C TYR A 17 7.34 1.96 -24.54
N LYS A 18 7.32 1.21 -25.65
CA LYS A 18 7.18 -0.26 -25.63
C LYS A 18 8.39 -1.00 -25.06
N GLU A 19 9.58 -0.48 -25.31
CA GLU A 19 10.85 -1.11 -24.91
C GLU A 19 11.25 -0.80 -23.46
N ILE A 20 10.55 0.14 -22.80
CA ILE A 20 10.83 0.52 -21.41
C ILE A 20 9.99 -0.36 -20.48
N SER A 21 10.59 -0.83 -19.38
CA SER A 21 9.86 -1.54 -18.33
C SER A 21 8.95 -0.61 -17.53
N HIS A 22 7.68 -0.98 -17.39
CA HIS A 22 6.68 -0.25 -16.60
C HIS A 22 6.44 -0.99 -15.27
N ILE A 23 6.55 -0.29 -14.15
CA ILE A 23 6.43 -0.89 -12.81
C ILE A 23 5.23 -0.28 -12.08
N ALA A 24 4.34 -1.13 -11.57
CA ALA A 24 3.24 -0.72 -10.73
C ALA A 24 3.64 -0.77 -9.25
N CYS A 25 3.62 0.37 -8.58
CA CYS A 25 3.86 0.49 -7.14
C CYS A 25 2.53 0.73 -6.43
N PHE A 26 2.11 -0.21 -5.57
CA PHE A 26 0.82 -0.13 -4.88
C PHE A 26 0.98 0.44 -3.48
N ASP A 27 0.21 1.48 -3.15
CA ASP A 27 0.14 2.06 -1.81
C ASP A 27 -0.34 1.10 -0.73
N THR A 28 -1.02 0.01 -1.11
CA THR A 28 -1.50 -1.03 -0.20
C THR A 28 -0.39 -2.03 0.18
N SER A 29 0.73 -2.05 -0.57
CA SER A 29 1.75 -3.10 -0.44
C SER A 29 2.40 -3.18 0.94
N PHE A 30 2.69 -2.03 1.56
CA PHE A 30 3.29 -1.96 2.90
C PHE A 30 2.41 -2.60 3.98
N HIS A 31 1.09 -2.44 3.84
CA HIS A 31 0.08 -2.90 4.80
C HIS A 31 -0.29 -4.38 4.61
N PHE A 32 0.23 -5.03 3.56
CA PHE A 32 -0.14 -6.41 3.24
C PHE A 32 0.28 -7.41 4.32
N THR A 33 1.35 -7.14 5.07
CA THR A 33 1.85 -8.00 6.15
C THR A 33 1.06 -7.84 7.45
N ASN A 34 0.09 -6.93 7.51
CA ASN A 34 -0.74 -6.73 8.70
C ASN A 34 -1.48 -8.03 9.10
N PRO A 35 -1.55 -8.37 10.41
CA PRO A 35 -2.27 -9.53 10.91
C PRO A 35 -3.75 -9.53 10.48
N PRO A 36 -4.38 -10.70 10.29
CA PRO A 36 -5.78 -10.78 9.87
C PRO A 36 -6.74 -9.98 10.75
N ILE A 37 -6.53 -9.97 12.07
CA ILE A 37 -7.39 -9.26 13.02
C ILE A 37 -7.44 -7.74 12.77
N THR A 38 -6.38 -7.14 12.21
CA THR A 38 -6.36 -5.69 11.90
C THR A 38 -6.97 -5.37 10.54
N LYS A 39 -7.22 -6.39 9.70
CA LYS A 39 -7.84 -6.27 8.38
C LYS A 39 -9.36 -6.42 8.42
N VAL A 40 -9.92 -7.03 9.46
CA VAL A 40 -11.36 -7.28 9.60
C VAL A 40 -12.05 -6.05 10.22
N PHE A 41 -13.25 -5.74 9.73
CA PHE A 41 -14.12 -4.74 10.33
C PHE A 41 -15.13 -5.40 11.28
N GLY A 42 -15.68 -4.64 12.22
CA GLY A 42 -16.81 -5.05 13.08
C GLY A 42 -18.14 -5.18 12.32
N LEU A 43 -18.10 -5.82 11.14
CA LEU A 43 -19.23 -6.06 10.24
C LEU A 43 -19.54 -7.56 10.20
N PRO A 44 -20.76 -7.96 9.78
CA PRO A 44 -21.08 -9.36 9.58
C PRO A 44 -20.07 -10.09 8.68
N LYS A 45 -19.66 -11.30 9.07
CA LYS A 45 -18.61 -12.11 8.39
C LYS A 45 -18.81 -12.23 6.88
N LYS A 46 -20.07 -12.28 6.40
CA LYS A 46 -20.41 -12.34 4.97
C LYS A 46 -19.75 -11.24 4.12
N TYR A 47 -19.39 -10.09 4.70
CA TYR A 47 -18.71 -9.01 3.98
C TYR A 47 -17.20 -9.26 3.86
N TYR A 48 -16.58 -9.78 4.92
CA TYR A 48 -15.20 -10.24 4.86
C TYR A 48 -15.04 -11.37 3.83
N ASP A 49 -15.97 -12.31 3.82
CA ASP A 49 -15.98 -13.44 2.87
C ASP A 49 -16.15 -12.95 1.41
N LYS A 50 -16.72 -11.76 1.21
CA LYS A 50 -16.81 -11.07 -0.09
C LYS A 50 -15.58 -10.19 -0.40
N GLY A 51 -14.55 -10.21 0.43
CA GLY A 51 -13.30 -9.48 0.22
C GLY A 51 -13.27 -8.07 0.81
N ILE A 52 -14.25 -7.68 1.64
CA ILE A 52 -14.20 -6.39 2.33
C ILE A 52 -13.21 -6.47 3.50
N ILE A 53 -12.07 -5.80 3.32
CA ILE A 53 -10.98 -5.73 4.30
C ILE A 53 -10.41 -4.31 4.36
N ARG A 54 -9.70 -4.00 5.45
CA ARG A 54 -8.84 -2.81 5.53
C ARG A 54 -7.56 -3.08 4.74
N TYR A 55 -7.40 -2.35 3.63
CA TYR A 55 -6.20 -2.42 2.80
C TYR A 55 -5.06 -1.53 3.30
N GLY A 56 -5.37 -0.33 3.81
CA GLY A 56 -4.38 0.72 4.09
C GLY A 56 -3.87 1.40 2.80
N PHE A 57 -3.43 2.65 2.91
CA PHE A 57 -2.90 3.46 1.79
C PHE A 57 -1.66 4.24 2.23
N GLN A 58 -1.05 4.98 1.30
CA GLN A 58 0.21 5.72 1.52
C GLN A 58 1.38 4.82 1.94
N GLY A 59 1.31 3.52 1.64
CA GLY A 59 2.29 2.53 2.08
C GLY A 59 3.70 2.79 1.55
N LEU A 60 3.84 3.43 0.39
CA LEU A 60 5.15 3.84 -0.12
C LEU A 60 5.80 4.88 0.80
N SER A 61 5.03 5.86 1.28
CA SER A 61 5.49 6.86 2.24
C SER A 61 5.80 6.23 3.60
N TYR A 62 4.93 5.35 4.11
CA TYR A 62 5.21 4.62 5.35
C TYR A 62 6.49 3.78 5.26
N LYS A 63 6.69 3.08 4.14
CA LYS A 63 7.92 2.32 3.88
C LYS A 63 9.14 3.24 3.92
N TYR A 64 9.09 4.38 3.24
CA TYR A 64 10.18 5.34 3.21
C TYR A 64 10.49 5.90 4.60
N VAL A 65 9.49 6.42 5.30
CA VAL A 65 9.69 7.04 6.62
C VAL A 65 10.19 6.01 7.64
N SER A 66 9.64 4.80 7.63
CA SER A 66 10.09 3.74 8.53
C SER A 66 11.52 3.29 8.24
N SER A 67 11.92 3.14 6.98
CA SER A 67 13.29 2.72 6.65
C SER A 67 14.35 3.78 6.98
N HIS A 68 13.98 5.06 6.98
CA HIS A 68 14.91 6.17 7.24
C HIS A 68 14.72 6.81 8.62
N PHE A 69 13.86 6.24 9.48
CA PHE A 69 13.48 6.85 10.75
C PHE A 69 14.70 7.20 11.60
N ASN A 70 15.60 6.24 11.83
CA ASN A 70 16.81 6.46 12.63
C ASN A 70 17.73 7.54 12.03
N GLU A 71 17.90 7.57 10.71
CA GLU A 71 18.72 8.59 10.06
C GLU A 71 18.17 10.00 10.30
N MET A 72 16.83 10.14 10.23
CA MET A 72 16.09 11.39 10.37
C MET A 72 15.97 11.88 11.82
N THR A 73 15.80 10.98 12.79
CA THR A 73 15.50 11.34 14.19
C THR A 73 16.62 11.09 15.18
N LYS A 74 17.63 10.28 14.80
CA LYS A 74 18.64 9.70 15.71
C LYS A 74 18.06 8.76 16.77
N GLU A 75 16.86 8.26 16.54
CA GLU A 75 16.17 7.29 17.40
C GLU A 75 15.82 6.02 16.62
N ASP A 76 15.83 4.87 17.29
CA ASP A 76 15.36 3.63 16.67
C ASP A 76 13.83 3.62 16.54
N LEU A 77 13.34 2.90 15.52
CA LEU A 77 11.91 2.67 15.40
C LEU A 77 11.38 1.97 16.66
N PRO A 78 10.24 2.43 17.22
CA PRO A 78 9.63 1.79 18.38
C PRO A 78 9.36 0.31 18.14
N THR A 79 9.67 -0.54 19.14
CA THR A 79 9.44 -1.99 19.07
C THR A 79 7.95 -2.32 18.98
N LYS A 80 7.09 -1.51 19.62
CA LYS A 80 5.64 -1.57 19.46
C LYS A 80 5.22 -0.68 18.30
N ARG A 81 4.88 -1.31 17.18
CA ARG A 81 4.33 -0.62 16.01
C ARG A 81 2.81 -0.70 16.09
N LEU A 82 2.14 0.44 16.03
CA LEU A 82 0.71 0.48 15.74
C LEU A 82 0.57 0.10 14.26
N LEU A 83 -0.05 -1.06 14.02
CA LEU A 83 -0.32 -1.62 12.69
C LEU A 83 -1.41 -0.83 11.95
#